data_AF-A0A6A4C5T0-F1
#
_entry.id   AF-A0A6A4C5T0-F1
#
_cell.length_a   1.000
_cell.length_b   1.000
_cell.length_c   1.000
_cell.angle_alpha   90.00
_cell.angle_beta   90.00
_cell.angle_gamma   90.00
#
_symmetry.space_group_name_H-M   'P 1'
#
loop_
_entity.id
_entity.type
_entity.pdbx_description
1 polymer ?
#
loop_
_entity_poly.entity_id
_entity_poly.type
_entity_poly.pdbx_seq_one_letter_code
_entity_poly.pdbx_strand_id
1 'polypeptide(L)'
;MARGADLFDEEDELDTGDLEADACVICTSGAYRPRLPDPPQVSIPAHGAPVPSVSQLAADARVLERQNQALRAQYELVSVNNTGLAVHASLLHERNLASSHCGIVSPAFAIAPGGVDAAEARLLASEDTAAEQYHVLQDRFAASQDLVTDLTAQLAASPPSASSASLAQLFAAQGERGDARAKRDDLRVKRDDLRVQFATAQAALPPVRARLDAVVAERDLAQQAVGLAERQRDDAFAERDRHRRTLVIVEQERDGAVDMRD
;
A
#
# COMPACT_ATOMS: atom_id res chain seq x y z
N MET A 1 -41.36 -28.21 -71.79
CA MET A 1 -41.17 -29.63 -71.44
C MET A 1 -40.37 -29.66 -70.15
N ALA A 2 -41.07 -29.91 -69.05
CA ALA A 2 -40.48 -30.18 -67.75
C ALA A 2 -40.57 -31.70 -67.50
N ARG A 3 -39.53 -32.26 -66.89
CA ARG A 3 -39.43 -33.54 -66.15
C ARG A 3 -37.94 -33.67 -65.83
N GLY A 4 -37.50 -33.64 -64.59
CA GLY A 4 -37.93 -34.46 -63.45
C GLY A 4 -36.70 -35.27 -63.07
N ALA A 5 -36.15 -35.03 -61.88
CA ALA A 5 -36.29 -35.93 -60.72
C ALA A 5 -34.99 -36.77 -60.62
N ASP A 6 -34.32 -37.00 -59.51
CA ASP A 6 -34.65 -37.04 -58.09
C ASP A 6 -33.34 -36.82 -57.29
N LEU A 7 -33.43 -36.60 -55.97
CA LEU A 7 -32.99 -37.57 -54.95
C LEU A 7 -32.93 -36.94 -53.53
N PHE A 8 -33.88 -37.41 -52.70
CA PHE A 8 -33.92 -37.53 -51.22
C PHE A 8 -34.11 -36.24 -50.39
N ASP A 9 -35.26 -36.06 -49.72
CA ASP A 9 -35.73 -36.73 -48.47
C ASP A 9 -34.81 -36.43 -47.29
N GLU A 10 -35.18 -35.45 -46.45
CA GLU A 10 -35.29 -35.62 -45.01
C GLU A 10 -36.41 -34.69 -44.52
N GLU A 11 -37.47 -35.30 -43.97
CA GLU A 11 -38.42 -34.63 -43.10
C GLU A 11 -37.65 -34.24 -41.83
N ASP A 12 -37.11 -33.01 -41.79
CA ASP A 12 -36.73 -32.39 -40.52
C ASP A 12 -38.03 -32.08 -39.78
N GLU A 13 -38.54 -33.09 -39.08
CA GLU A 13 -39.44 -32.98 -37.95
C GLU A 13 -38.75 -32.04 -36.94
N LEU A 14 -38.99 -30.74 -37.11
CA LEU A 14 -38.47 -29.71 -36.21
C LEU A 14 -38.98 -30.04 -34.81
N ASP A 15 -38.03 -30.50 -33.98
CA ASP A 15 -38.18 -30.81 -32.58
C ASP A 15 -38.99 -29.71 -31.89
N THR A 16 -40.27 -30.00 -31.63
CA THR A 16 -41.17 -29.07 -30.93
C THR A 16 -40.85 -29.02 -29.43
N GLY A 17 -39.84 -29.75 -28.96
CA GLY A 17 -39.36 -29.78 -27.59
C GLY A 17 -38.78 -28.45 -27.08
N ASP A 18 -38.39 -27.53 -27.97
CA ASP A 18 -37.80 -26.25 -27.56
C ASP A 18 -38.82 -25.12 -27.36
N LEU A 19 -40.09 -25.30 -27.77
CA LEU A 19 -41.12 -24.25 -27.66
C LEU A 19 -41.80 -24.19 -26.28
N GLU A 20 -41.62 -25.20 -25.44
CA GLU A 20 -42.21 -25.27 -24.09
C GLU A 20 -41.26 -24.75 -22.99
N ALA A 21 -40.00 -24.42 -23.32
CA ALA A 21 -38.98 -24.05 -22.34
C ALA A 21 -38.76 -22.53 -22.14
N ASP A 22 -39.28 -21.66 -23.01
CA ASP A 22 -38.98 -20.22 -22.98
C ASP A 22 -39.99 -19.41 -22.16
N ALA A 23 -40.33 -19.88 -20.96
CA ALA A 23 -40.94 -19.01 -19.96
C ALA A 23 -39.88 -17.98 -19.54
N CYS A 24 -39.89 -16.80 -20.16
CA CYS A 24 -38.96 -15.71 -19.86
C CYS A 24 -38.85 -15.53 -18.34
N VAL A 25 -37.65 -15.73 -17.80
CA VAL A 25 -37.36 -15.64 -16.37
C VAL A 25 -37.76 -14.27 -15.82
N ILE A 26 -37.67 -13.20 -16.61
CA ILE A 26 -38.11 -11.86 -16.20
C ILE A 26 -39.65 -11.77 -16.09
N CYS A 27 -40.38 -12.41 -16.99
CA CYS A 27 -41.85 -12.45 -16.95
C CYS A 27 -42.38 -13.36 -15.82
N THR A 28 -41.69 -14.46 -15.50
CA THR A 28 -42.08 -15.39 -14.42
C THR A 28 -41.64 -14.94 -13.03
N SER A 29 -40.53 -14.20 -12.92
CA SER A 29 -40.00 -13.73 -11.63
C SER A 29 -40.80 -12.56 -11.04
N GLY A 30 -41.67 -11.92 -11.84
CA GLY A 30 -42.37 -10.69 -11.46
C GLY A 30 -41.40 -9.51 -11.34
N ALA A 31 -41.81 -8.33 -11.80
CA ALA A 31 -41.01 -7.12 -11.63
C ALA A 31 -40.72 -6.91 -10.14
N TYR A 32 -39.46 -7.04 -9.74
CA TYR A 32 -39.02 -6.73 -8.39
C TYR A 32 -39.33 -5.25 -8.13
N ARG A 33 -40.36 -4.96 -7.33
CA ARG A 33 -40.74 -3.59 -6.97
C ARG A 33 -39.83 -3.14 -5.83
N PRO A 34 -38.84 -2.27 -6.08
CA PRO A 34 -37.96 -1.81 -5.02
C PRO A 34 -38.80 -0.95 -4.07
N ARG A 35 -38.76 -1.26 -2.78
CA ARG A 35 -39.40 -0.39 -1.78
C ARG A 35 -38.63 0.92 -1.68
N LEU A 36 -39.36 2.04 -1.77
CA LEU A 36 -38.84 3.36 -1.45
C LEU A 36 -38.27 3.33 -0.01
N PRO A 37 -37.05 3.82 0.22
CA PRO A 37 -36.49 3.90 1.55
C PRO A 37 -37.19 4.98 2.37
N ASP A 38 -37.35 4.70 3.66
CA ASP A 38 -37.93 5.61 4.64
C ASP A 38 -37.25 6.99 4.61
N PRO A 39 -37.97 8.07 4.95
CA PRO A 39 -37.37 9.40 5.08
C PRO A 39 -36.20 9.39 6.07
N PRO A 40 -35.20 10.26 5.87
CA PRO A 40 -34.02 10.29 6.73
C PRO A 40 -34.43 10.50 8.19
N GLN A 41 -34.00 9.59 9.06
CA GLN A 41 -34.31 9.63 10.51
C GLN A 41 -33.57 10.74 11.27
N VAL A 42 -32.78 11.56 10.57
CA VAL A 42 -31.94 12.60 11.19
C VAL A 42 -32.68 13.93 11.14
N SER A 43 -33.06 14.44 12.31
CA SER A 43 -33.65 15.78 12.43
C SER A 43 -32.56 16.83 12.30
N ILE A 44 -32.56 17.60 11.21
CA ILE A 44 -31.66 18.74 11.04
C ILE A 44 -32.08 19.83 12.04
N PRO A 45 -31.21 20.27 12.98
CA PRO A 45 -31.56 21.32 13.92
C PRO A 45 -31.93 22.62 13.20
N ALA A 46 -33.01 23.26 13.64
CA ALA A 46 -33.43 24.56 13.11
C ALA A 46 -32.37 25.63 13.36
N HIS A 47 -32.34 26.65 12.50
CA HIS A 47 -31.39 27.74 12.59
C HIS A 47 -31.47 28.42 13.98
N GLY A 48 -30.37 28.43 14.73
CA GLY A 48 -30.29 29.01 16.08
C GLY A 48 -30.53 28.03 17.24
N ALA A 49 -30.80 26.74 16.96
CA ALA A 49 -30.84 25.71 17.98
C ALA A 49 -29.45 25.45 18.59
N PRO A 50 -29.37 24.99 19.86
CA PRO A 50 -28.10 24.61 20.48
C PRO A 50 -27.37 23.59 19.61
N VAL A 51 -26.12 23.91 19.24
CA VAL A 51 -25.31 23.07 18.36
C VAL A 51 -25.04 21.74 19.06
N PRO A 52 -25.41 20.59 18.46
CA PRO A 52 -25.07 19.28 18.99
C PRO A 52 -23.55 19.14 19.20
N SER A 53 -23.12 18.32 20.15
CA SER A 53 -21.68 18.08 20.34
C SER A 53 -21.02 17.60 19.04
N VAL A 54 -19.72 17.88 18.88
CA VAL A 54 -18.96 17.43 17.68
C VAL A 54 -19.09 15.93 17.44
N SER A 55 -19.17 15.14 18.52
CA SER A 55 -19.41 13.69 18.45
C SER A 55 -20.80 13.32 17.90
N GLN A 56 -21.83 14.08 18.26
CA GLN A 56 -23.19 13.87 17.77
C GLN A 56 -23.30 14.26 16.29
N LEU A 57 -22.74 15.40 15.90
CA LEU A 57 -22.70 15.83 14.50
C LEU A 57 -21.94 14.83 13.61
N ALA A 58 -20.82 14.30 14.09
CA ALA A 58 -20.07 13.25 13.38
C ALA A 58 -20.85 11.93 13.27
N ALA A 59 -21.66 11.59 14.28
CA ALA A 59 -22.54 10.42 14.22
C ALA A 59 -23.66 10.62 13.19
N ASP A 60 -24.31 11.79 13.20
CA ASP A 60 -25.38 12.15 12.27
C ASP A 60 -24.87 12.21 10.82
N ALA A 61 -23.68 12.77 10.58
CA ALA A 61 -23.02 12.78 9.27
C ALA A 61 -22.77 11.36 8.73
N ARG A 62 -22.32 10.43 9.58
CA ARG A 62 -22.14 9.01 9.20
C ARG A 62 -23.45 8.29 8.93
N VAL A 63 -24.55 8.71 9.55
CA VAL A 63 -25.89 8.17 9.26
C VAL A 63 -26.36 8.67 7.90
N LEU A 64 -26.24 9.98 7.63
CA LEU A 64 -26.60 10.57 6.34
C LEU A 64 -25.74 10.02 5.19
N GLU A 65 -24.45 9.82 5.40
CA GLU A 65 -23.55 9.21 4.41
C GLU A 65 -23.99 7.79 4.04
N ARG A 66 -24.29 6.95 5.04
CA ARG A 66 -24.82 5.59 4.82
C ARG A 66 -26.16 5.61 4.08
N GLN A 67 -27.05 6.54 4.41
CA GLN A 67 -28.33 6.72 3.71
C GLN A 67 -28.13 7.17 2.26
N ASN A 68 -27.17 8.07 1.99
CA ASN A 68 -26.88 8.53 0.64
C ASN A 68 -26.26 7.41 -0.21
N GLN A 69 -25.35 6.61 0.36
CA GLN A 69 -24.79 5.43 -0.31
C GLN A 69 -25.88 4.39 -0.62
N ALA A 70 -26.81 4.14 0.31
CA ALA A 70 -27.93 3.24 0.08
C ALA A 70 -28.86 3.74 -1.04
N LEU A 71 -29.17 5.04 -1.06
CA LEU A 71 -29.97 5.66 -2.13
C LEU A 71 -29.28 5.54 -3.50
N ARG A 72 -27.97 5.78 -3.57
CA ARG A 72 -27.20 5.62 -4.82
C ARG A 72 -27.23 4.18 -5.33
N ALA A 73 -26.97 3.21 -4.47
CA ALA A 73 -27.01 1.80 -4.83
C ALA A 73 -28.41 1.37 -5.33
N GLN A 74 -29.48 1.90 -4.71
CA GLN A 74 -30.85 1.64 -5.16
C GLN A 74 -31.16 2.30 -6.50
N TYR A 75 -30.73 3.55 -6.71
CA TYR A 75 -30.89 4.23 -7.99
C TYR A 75 -30.17 3.49 -9.13
N GLU A 76 -28.95 3.03 -8.88
CA GLU A 76 -28.19 2.22 -9.84
C GLU A 76 -28.92 0.91 -10.18
N LEU A 77 -29.45 0.21 -9.17
CA LEU A 77 -30.23 -1.01 -9.39
C LEU A 77 -31.49 -0.75 -10.22
N VAL A 78 -32.24 0.31 -9.92
CA VAL A 78 -33.44 0.70 -10.69
C VAL A 78 -33.06 1.05 -12.12
N SER A 79 -32.00 1.83 -12.31
CA SER A 79 -31.50 2.21 -13.63
C SER A 79 -31.10 1.01 -14.47
N VAL A 80 -30.38 0.05 -13.88
CA VAL A 80 -29.95 -1.18 -14.57
C VAL A 80 -31.16 -2.05 -14.90
N ASN A 81 -32.10 -2.22 -13.98
CA ASN A 81 -33.31 -3.01 -14.21
C ASN A 81 -34.18 -2.40 -15.32
N ASN A 82 -34.39 -1.08 -15.31
CA ASN A 82 -35.15 -0.39 -16.35
C ASN A 82 -34.46 -0.51 -17.72
N THR A 83 -33.13 -0.43 -17.76
CA THR A 83 -32.35 -0.63 -18.99
C THR A 83 -32.47 -2.06 -19.51
N GLY A 84 -32.39 -3.06 -18.61
CA GLY A 84 -32.55 -4.47 -18.95
C GLY A 84 -33.95 -4.80 -19.46
N LEU A 85 -34.99 -4.23 -18.85
CA LEU A 85 -36.38 -4.34 -19.30
C LEU A 85 -36.58 -3.73 -20.70
N ALA A 86 -36.01 -2.54 -20.95
CA ALA A 86 -36.08 -1.89 -22.26
C ALA A 86 -35.40 -2.74 -23.35
N VAL A 87 -34.19 -3.24 -23.10
CA VAL A 87 -33.47 -4.14 -24.04
C VAL A 87 -34.27 -5.42 -24.30
N HIS A 88 -34.83 -6.02 -23.25
CA HIS A 88 -35.65 -7.22 -23.38
C HIS A 88 -36.92 -6.98 -24.21
N ALA A 89 -37.60 -5.84 -24.00
CA ALA A 89 -38.75 -5.45 -24.81
C ALA A 89 -38.39 -5.26 -26.29
N SER A 90 -37.23 -4.65 -26.58
CA SER A 90 -36.72 -4.51 -27.96
C SER A 90 -36.46 -5.87 -28.62
N LEU A 91 -35.82 -6.81 -27.93
CA LEU A 91 -35.55 -8.15 -28.46
C LEU A 91 -36.83 -8.95 -28.72
N LEU A 92 -37.82 -8.87 -27.82
CA LEU A 92 -39.13 -9.49 -28.04
C LEU A 92 -39.85 -8.88 -29.25
N HIS A 93 -39.76 -7.56 -29.41
CA HIS A 93 -40.35 -6.88 -30.57
C HIS A 93 -39.71 -7.33 -31.88
N GLU A 94 -38.38 -7.41 -31.95
CA GLU A 94 -37.64 -7.92 -33.12
C GLU A 94 -37.98 -9.37 -33.44
N ARG A 95 -38.08 -10.24 -32.41
CA ARG A 95 -38.47 -11.64 -32.59
C ARG A 95 -39.91 -11.77 -33.11
N ASN A 96 -40.85 -10.98 -32.58
CA ASN A 96 -42.24 -10.96 -33.06
C ASN A 96 -42.34 -10.45 -34.51
N LEU A 97 -41.58 -9.43 -34.88
CA LEU A 97 -41.49 -8.96 -36.27
C LEU A 97 -40.95 -10.07 -37.19
N ALA A 98 -39.90 -10.78 -36.77
CA ALA A 98 -39.33 -11.89 -37.54
C ALA A 98 -40.32 -13.05 -37.71
N SER A 99 -41.02 -13.45 -36.65
CA SER A 99 -42.07 -14.48 -36.71
C SER A 99 -43.24 -14.09 -37.61
N SER A 100 -43.64 -12.81 -37.58
CA SER A 100 -44.69 -12.27 -38.46
C SER A 100 -44.27 -12.25 -39.94
N HIS A 101 -43.01 -11.96 -40.23
CA HIS A 101 -42.45 -11.97 -41.60
C HIS A 101 -42.28 -13.39 -42.17
N CYS A 102 -42.07 -14.40 -41.32
CA CYS A 102 -41.90 -15.79 -41.74
C CYS A 102 -43.21 -16.58 -41.87
N GLY A 103 -44.37 -15.98 -41.56
CA GLY A 103 -45.69 -16.62 -41.70
C GLY A 103 -45.95 -17.80 -40.75
N ILE A 104 -45.09 -18.02 -39.75
CA ILE A 104 -45.24 -19.10 -38.77
C ILE A 104 -46.17 -18.61 -37.65
N VAL A 105 -47.47 -18.82 -37.82
CA VAL A 105 -48.45 -18.63 -36.73
C VAL A 105 -48.49 -19.93 -35.93
N SER A 106 -47.74 -19.98 -34.81
CA SER A 106 -47.94 -21.04 -33.82
C SER A 106 -49.29 -20.82 -33.11
N PRO A 107 -50.20 -21.81 -33.09
CA PRO A 107 -51.51 -21.69 -32.43
C PRO A 107 -51.44 -21.68 -30.89
N ALA A 108 -50.26 -21.90 -30.30
CA ALA A 108 -50.06 -21.90 -28.85
C ALA A 108 -50.18 -20.51 -28.18
N PHE A 109 -50.26 -19.42 -28.97
CA PHE A 109 -50.41 -18.06 -28.46
C PHE A 109 -51.67 -17.36 -29.00
N ALA A 110 -52.79 -18.09 -29.09
CA ALA A 110 -54.09 -17.45 -29.15
C ALA A 110 -54.42 -16.86 -27.77
N ILE A 111 -53.76 -15.75 -27.40
CA ILE A 111 -54.22 -14.93 -26.27
C ILE A 111 -55.58 -14.37 -26.67
N ALA A 112 -56.59 -14.65 -25.85
CA ALA A 112 -57.92 -14.07 -26.00
C ALA A 112 -57.79 -12.52 -26.11
N PRO A 113 -58.51 -11.86 -27.04
CA PRO A 113 -58.31 -10.44 -27.33
C PRO A 113 -58.46 -9.52 -26.10
N GLY A 114 -59.21 -9.92 -25.08
CA GLY A 114 -59.32 -9.16 -23.82
C GLY A 114 -58.14 -9.32 -22.83
N GLY A 115 -57.25 -10.29 -23.04
CA GLY A 115 -56.08 -10.53 -22.18
C GLY A 115 -54.87 -9.67 -22.56
N VAL A 116 -54.70 -9.37 -23.85
CA VAL A 116 -53.64 -8.49 -24.37
C VAL A 116 -53.91 -7.05 -23.93
N ASP A 117 -55.14 -6.55 -24.14
CA ASP A 117 -55.54 -5.20 -23.72
C ASP A 117 -55.38 -4.99 -22.20
N ALA A 118 -55.71 -6.02 -21.40
CA ALA A 118 -55.55 -5.96 -19.94
C ALA A 118 -54.08 -6.06 -19.49
N ALA A 119 -53.24 -6.80 -20.21
CA ALA A 119 -51.81 -6.88 -19.94
C ALA A 119 -51.08 -5.60 -20.39
N GLU A 120 -51.45 -5.04 -21.53
CA GLU A 120 -50.95 -3.78 -22.08
C GLU A 120 -51.34 -2.60 -21.18
N ALA A 121 -52.59 -2.53 -20.72
CA ALA A 121 -53.02 -1.54 -19.74
C ALA A 121 -52.25 -1.64 -18.41
N ARG A 122 -51.87 -2.85 -17.98
CA ARG A 122 -51.06 -3.07 -16.78
C ARG A 122 -49.59 -2.69 -16.99
N LEU A 123 -49.06 -2.91 -18.19
CA LEU A 123 -47.71 -2.50 -18.57
C LEU A 123 -47.60 -0.97 -18.61
N LEU A 124 -48.51 -0.30 -19.32
CA LEU A 124 -48.57 1.17 -19.38
C LEU A 124 -48.74 1.79 -17.98
N ALA A 125 -49.65 1.24 -17.16
CA ALA A 125 -49.80 1.70 -15.78
C ALA A 125 -48.52 1.46 -14.94
N SER A 126 -47.77 0.38 -15.20
CA SER A 126 -46.50 0.11 -14.52
C SER A 126 -45.38 1.03 -14.98
N GLU A 127 -45.36 1.41 -16.26
CA GLU A 127 -44.43 2.38 -16.84
C GLU A 127 -44.69 3.78 -16.31
N ASP A 128 -45.95 4.22 -16.26
CA ASP A 128 -46.35 5.49 -15.67
C ASP A 128 -45.94 5.56 -14.19
N THR A 129 -46.19 4.49 -13.43
CA THR A 129 -45.79 4.44 -12.02
C THR A 129 -44.26 4.43 -11.85
N ALA A 130 -43.52 3.77 -12.75
CA ALA A 130 -42.07 3.72 -12.71
C ALA A 130 -41.43 5.07 -13.10
N ALA A 131 -42.00 5.77 -14.08
CA ALA A 131 -41.59 7.11 -14.48
C ALA A 131 -41.82 8.12 -13.35
N GLU A 132 -42.99 8.08 -12.69
CA GLU A 132 -43.26 8.89 -11.50
C GLU A 132 -42.26 8.59 -10.37
N GLN A 133 -41.96 7.31 -10.12
CA GLN A 133 -40.99 6.91 -9.10
C GLN A 133 -39.56 7.38 -9.42
N TYR A 134 -39.18 7.36 -10.69
CA TYR A 134 -37.88 7.85 -11.14
C TYR A 134 -37.77 9.37 -10.96
N HIS A 135 -38.80 10.14 -11.34
CA HIS A 135 -38.82 11.58 -11.14
C HIS A 135 -38.77 11.96 -9.65
N VAL A 136 -39.52 11.27 -8.79
CA VAL A 136 -39.45 11.48 -7.33
C VAL A 136 -38.05 11.19 -6.77
N LEU A 137 -37.38 10.14 -7.26
CA LEU A 137 -35.99 9.85 -6.87
C LEU A 137 -35.01 10.92 -7.36
N GLN A 138 -35.22 11.41 -8.59
CA GLN A 138 -34.40 12.46 -9.18
C GLN A 138 -34.53 13.78 -8.40
N ASP A 139 -35.74 14.17 -8.04
CA ASP A 139 -36.01 15.36 -7.22
C ASP A 139 -35.37 15.22 -5.83
N ARG A 140 -35.49 14.04 -5.22
CA ARG A 140 -34.87 13.76 -3.91
C ARG A 140 -33.34 13.76 -3.97
N PHE A 141 -32.76 13.32 -5.08
CA PHE A 141 -31.32 13.39 -5.29
C PHE A 141 -30.85 14.83 -5.48
N ALA A 142 -31.54 15.63 -6.31
CA ALA A 142 -31.25 17.05 -6.49
C ALA A 142 -31.33 17.81 -5.15
N ALA A 143 -32.41 17.62 -4.39
CA ALA A 143 -32.55 18.22 -3.06
C ALA A 143 -31.42 17.79 -2.10
N SER A 144 -30.96 16.55 -2.17
CA SER A 144 -29.82 16.08 -1.37
C SER A 144 -28.50 16.72 -1.78
N GLN A 145 -28.30 16.99 -3.08
CA GLN A 145 -27.13 17.68 -3.57
C GLN A 145 -27.12 19.14 -3.13
N ASP A 146 -28.27 19.82 -3.21
CA ASP A 146 -28.40 21.20 -2.75
C ASP A 146 -28.08 21.32 -1.25
N LEU A 147 -28.59 20.39 -0.43
CA LEU A 147 -28.28 20.29 1.00
C LEU A 147 -26.78 20.10 1.27
N VAL A 148 -26.11 19.22 0.51
CA VAL A 148 -24.66 19.01 0.63
C VAL A 148 -23.88 20.27 0.22
N THR A 149 -24.34 20.96 -0.82
CA THR A 149 -23.69 22.18 -1.33
C THR A 149 -23.83 23.32 -0.34
N ASP A 150 -25.01 23.50 0.25
CA ASP A 150 -25.27 24.50 1.28
C ASP A 150 -24.48 24.24 2.56
N LEU A 151 -24.45 22.99 3.04
CA LEU A 151 -23.63 22.60 4.19
C LEU A 151 -22.13 22.83 3.94
N THR A 152 -21.66 22.57 2.71
CA THR A 152 -20.27 22.82 2.30
C THR A 152 -19.95 24.32 2.29
N ALA A 153 -20.86 25.15 1.78
CA ALA A 153 -20.72 26.61 1.82
C ALA A 153 -20.72 27.15 3.25
N GLN A 154 -21.59 26.63 4.12
CA GLN A 154 -21.64 26.98 5.55
C GLN A 154 -20.34 26.60 6.28
N LEU A 155 -19.76 25.44 5.98
CA LEU A 155 -18.46 25.02 6.54
C LEU A 155 -17.31 25.91 6.07
N ALA A 156 -17.33 26.35 4.80
CA ALA A 156 -16.30 27.24 4.23
C ALA A 156 -16.41 28.69 4.73
N ALA A 157 -17.62 29.17 5.00
CA ALA A 157 -17.89 30.51 5.51
C ALA A 157 -17.72 30.62 7.05
N SER A 158 -17.69 29.49 7.76
CA SER A 158 -17.44 29.46 9.20
C SER A 158 -15.99 29.87 9.49
N PRO A 159 -15.73 30.88 10.37
CA PRO A 159 -14.37 31.24 10.73
C PRO A 159 -13.65 30.01 11.33
N PRO A 160 -12.31 29.90 11.19
CA PRO A 160 -11.57 28.78 11.76
C PRO A 160 -11.85 28.73 13.26
N SER A 161 -12.72 27.82 13.68
CA SER A 161 -12.97 27.56 15.08
C SER A 161 -11.63 27.15 15.72
N ALA A 162 -11.48 27.37 17.03
CA ALA A 162 -10.27 26.97 17.75
C ALA A 162 -9.84 25.51 17.47
N SER A 163 -10.77 24.63 17.07
CA SER A 163 -10.53 23.26 16.63
C SER A 163 -9.72 23.11 15.33
N SER A 164 -9.88 23.98 14.33
CA SER A 164 -9.09 23.88 13.09
C SER A 164 -7.66 24.40 13.29
N ALA A 165 -7.49 25.46 14.09
CA ALA A 165 -6.19 25.89 14.57
C ALA A 165 -5.49 24.80 15.39
N SER A 166 -6.24 24.08 16.23
CA SER A 166 -5.74 22.94 17.02
C SER A 166 -5.32 21.74 16.15
N LEU A 167 -6.04 21.46 15.06
CA LEU A 167 -5.67 20.40 14.11
C LEU A 167 -4.43 20.77 13.31
N ALA A 168 -4.31 22.00 12.82
CA ALA A 168 -3.10 22.46 12.14
C ALA A 168 -1.87 22.38 13.06
N GLN A 169 -2.03 22.76 14.34
CA GLN A 169 -0.99 22.62 15.35
C GLN A 169 -0.62 21.14 15.61
N LEU A 170 -1.59 20.22 15.62
CA LEU A 170 -1.33 18.79 15.75
C LEU A 170 -0.57 18.22 14.55
N PHE A 171 -0.92 18.59 13.32
CA PHE A 171 -0.21 18.15 12.13
C PHE A 171 1.22 18.71 12.08
N ALA A 172 1.41 19.98 12.44
CA ALA A 172 2.74 20.58 12.56
C ALA A 172 3.58 19.85 13.63
N ALA A 173 3.03 19.65 14.83
CA ALA A 173 3.69 18.90 15.90
C ALA A 173 3.97 17.43 15.50
N GLN A 174 3.13 16.82 14.66
CA GLN A 174 3.32 15.47 14.15
C GLN A 174 4.45 15.41 13.11
N GLY A 175 4.55 16.43 12.24
CA GLY A 175 5.67 16.59 11.31
C GLY A 175 7.00 16.76 12.05
N GLU A 176 7.05 17.66 13.04
CA GLU A 176 8.24 17.88 13.88
C GLU A 176 8.68 16.60 14.61
N ARG A 177 7.72 15.81 15.11
CA ARG A 177 8.00 14.50 15.71
C ARG A 177 8.52 13.48 14.68
N GLY A 178 8.05 13.54 13.44
CA GLY A 178 8.56 12.74 12.33
C GLY A 178 10.02 13.06 12.03
N ASP A 179 10.33 14.34 11.89
CA ASP A 179 11.69 14.82 11.63
C ASP A 179 12.64 14.50 12.79
N ALA A 180 12.18 14.67 14.03
CA ALA A 180 12.95 14.30 15.22
C ALA A 180 13.25 12.79 15.27
N ARG A 181 12.29 11.94 14.86
CA ARG A 181 12.50 10.48 14.76
C ARG A 181 13.52 10.15 13.67
N ALA A 182 13.42 10.76 12.49
CA ALA A 182 14.38 10.56 11.41
C ALA A 182 15.81 10.94 11.84
N LYS A 183 15.98 12.10 12.49
CA LYS A 183 17.27 12.54 13.05
C LYS A 183 17.81 11.57 14.10
N ARG A 184 16.95 11.08 15.00
CA ARG A 184 17.34 10.10 16.02
C ARG A 184 17.81 8.79 15.38
N ASP A 185 17.14 8.34 14.33
CA ASP A 185 17.48 7.09 13.65
C ASP A 185 18.81 7.23 12.87
N ASP A 186 19.07 8.39 12.24
CA ASP A 186 20.40 8.71 11.67
C ASP A 186 21.51 8.70 12.72
N LEU A 187 21.28 9.34 13.88
CA LEU A 187 22.22 9.31 15.00
C LEU A 187 22.45 7.89 15.53
N ARG A 188 21.42 7.04 15.52
CA ARG A 188 21.52 5.65 15.93
C ARG A 188 22.44 4.86 15.00
N VAL A 189 22.29 5.04 13.68
CA VAL A 189 23.17 4.43 12.68
C VAL A 189 24.63 4.87 12.89
N LYS A 190 24.87 6.17 13.06
CA LYS A 190 26.22 6.71 13.33
C LYS A 190 26.84 6.14 14.60
N ARG A 191 26.05 6.02 15.67
CA ARG A 191 26.51 5.41 16.92
C ARG A 191 26.89 3.93 16.71
N ASP A 192 26.06 3.20 15.97
CA ASP A 192 26.30 1.78 15.73
C ASP A 192 27.54 1.58 14.85
N ASP A 193 27.79 2.45 13.87
CA ASP A 193 29.04 2.49 13.09
C ASP A 193 30.27 2.77 13.96
N LEU A 194 30.21 3.81 14.82
CA LEU A 194 31.29 4.11 15.77
C LEU A 194 31.55 2.94 16.73
N ARG A 195 30.51 2.23 17.15
CA ARG A 195 30.64 1.05 18.01
C ARG A 195 31.37 -0.08 17.31
N VAL A 196 31.07 -0.32 16.03
CA VAL A 196 31.79 -1.30 15.21
C VAL A 196 33.24 -0.88 15.05
N GLN A 197 33.52 0.37 14.68
CA GLN A 197 34.89 0.88 14.55
C GLN A 197 35.69 0.72 15.85
N PHE A 198 35.07 1.04 17.00
CA PHE A 198 35.71 0.85 18.30
C PHE A 198 36.01 -0.62 18.59
N ALA A 199 35.07 -1.53 18.33
CA ALA A 199 35.28 -2.96 18.50
C ALA A 199 36.41 -3.49 17.59
N THR A 200 36.46 -3.03 16.33
CA THR A 200 37.53 -3.36 15.39
C THR A 200 38.90 -2.86 15.90
N ALA A 201 38.98 -1.61 16.36
CA ALA A 201 40.21 -1.06 16.92
C ALA A 201 40.64 -1.84 18.18
N GLN A 202 39.69 -2.18 19.05
CA GLN A 202 39.95 -2.96 20.25
C GLN A 202 40.44 -4.38 19.93
N ALA A 203 39.93 -5.01 18.87
CA ALA A 203 40.41 -6.31 18.39
C ALA A 203 41.82 -6.23 17.76
N ALA A 204 42.20 -5.07 17.21
CA ALA A 204 43.52 -4.85 16.61
C ALA A 204 44.62 -4.50 17.65
N LEU A 205 44.25 -4.11 18.87
CA LEU A 205 45.20 -3.75 19.93
C LEU A 205 46.09 -4.91 20.40
N PRO A 206 45.58 -6.12 20.70
CA PRO A 206 46.40 -7.25 21.14
C PRO A 206 47.54 -7.65 20.20
N PRO A 207 47.34 -7.81 18.87
CA PRO A 207 48.45 -8.14 17.98
C PRO A 207 49.48 -7.01 17.86
N VAL A 208 49.06 -5.74 17.93
CA VAL A 208 49.99 -4.59 17.97
C VAL A 208 50.81 -4.60 19.25
N ARG A 209 50.19 -4.90 20.40
CA ARG A 209 50.88 -5.04 21.69
C ARG A 209 51.91 -6.16 21.64
N ALA A 210 51.55 -7.33 21.12
CA ALA A 210 52.46 -8.46 20.97
C ALA A 210 53.68 -8.13 20.08
N ARG A 211 53.47 -7.37 19.00
CA ARG A 211 54.58 -6.87 18.16
C ARG A 211 55.50 -5.92 18.92
N LEU A 212 54.94 -5.00 19.70
CA LEU A 212 55.73 -4.09 20.52
C LEU A 212 56.57 -4.86 21.55
N ASP A 213 55.95 -5.83 22.23
CA ASP A 213 56.63 -6.65 23.23
C ASP A 213 57.77 -7.47 22.61
N ALA A 214 57.59 -8.00 21.39
CA ALA A 214 58.64 -8.68 20.64
C ALA A 214 59.82 -7.75 20.30
N VAL A 215 59.54 -6.55 19.80
CA VAL A 215 60.57 -5.54 19.50
C VAL A 215 61.33 -5.13 20.77
N VAL A 216 60.64 -5.02 21.90
CA VAL A 216 61.27 -4.73 23.19
C VAL A 216 62.20 -5.87 23.62
N ALA A 217 61.76 -7.12 23.48
CA ALA A 217 62.61 -8.27 23.79
C ALA A 217 63.87 -8.34 22.90
N GLU A 218 63.74 -8.07 21.60
CA GLU A 218 64.87 -8.00 20.67
C GLU A 218 65.87 -6.89 21.06
N ARG A 219 65.36 -5.70 21.42
CA ARG A 219 66.19 -4.59 21.92
C ARG A 219 66.96 -5.01 23.16
N ASP A 220 66.30 -5.69 24.11
CA ASP A 220 66.93 -6.08 25.37
C ASP A 220 68.03 -7.14 25.14
N LEU A 221 67.81 -8.07 24.21
CA LEU A 221 68.84 -9.02 23.76
C LEU A 221 70.02 -8.30 23.11
N ALA A 222 69.76 -7.32 22.24
CA ALA A 222 70.80 -6.52 21.61
C ALA A 222 71.60 -5.73 22.65
N GLN A 223 70.94 -5.14 23.65
CA GLN A 223 71.62 -4.44 24.75
C GLN A 223 72.50 -5.37 25.58
N GLN A 224 72.04 -6.60 25.86
CA GLN A 224 72.84 -7.61 26.55
C GLN A 224 74.07 -8.02 25.72
N ALA A 225 73.91 -8.21 24.42
CA ALA A 225 75.01 -8.54 23.51
C ALA A 225 76.06 -7.42 23.45
N VAL A 226 75.61 -6.16 23.38
CA VAL A 226 76.50 -4.99 23.43
C VAL A 226 77.25 -4.95 24.77
N GLY A 227 76.56 -5.13 25.89
CA GLY A 227 77.21 -5.15 27.21
C GLY A 227 78.24 -6.28 27.37
N LEU A 228 78.02 -7.45 26.75
CA LEU A 228 79.01 -8.53 26.72
C LEU A 228 80.22 -8.16 25.85
N ALA A 229 79.99 -7.58 24.67
CA ALA A 229 81.05 -7.15 23.77
C ALA A 229 81.92 -6.05 24.39
N GLU A 230 81.31 -5.12 25.14
CA GLU A 230 82.03 -4.10 25.89
C GLU A 230 82.95 -4.71 26.96
N ARG A 231 82.46 -5.68 27.73
CA ARG A 231 83.29 -6.41 28.72
C ARG A 231 84.45 -7.13 28.05
N GLN A 232 84.20 -7.84 26.96
CA GLN A 232 85.25 -8.54 26.20
C GLN A 232 86.33 -7.57 25.70
N ARG A 233 85.90 -6.41 25.19
CA ARG A 233 86.80 -5.34 24.76
C ARG A 233 87.64 -4.82 25.92
N ASP A 234 87.03 -4.56 27.06
CA ASP A 234 87.71 -4.01 28.24
C ASP A 234 88.70 -5.03 28.84
N ASP A 235 88.34 -6.32 28.86
CA ASP A 235 89.24 -7.41 29.26
C ASP A 235 90.46 -7.52 28.33
N ALA A 236 90.24 -7.45 27.01
CA ALA A 236 91.31 -7.44 26.02
C ALA A 236 92.25 -6.22 26.18
N PHE A 237 91.69 -5.04 26.50
CA PHE A 237 92.50 -3.88 26.84
C PHE A 237 93.31 -4.09 28.11
N ALA A 238 92.73 -4.67 29.16
CA ALA A 238 93.45 -4.97 30.39
C ALA A 238 94.58 -6.00 30.18
N GLU A 239 94.38 -7.00 29.33
CA GLU A 239 95.42 -7.96 28.92
C GLU A 239 96.55 -7.28 28.14
N ARG A 240 96.22 -6.46 27.13
CA ARG A 240 97.22 -5.68 26.38
C ARG A 240 98.04 -4.78 27.32
N ASP A 241 97.39 -4.16 28.30
CA ASP A 241 98.05 -3.31 29.29
C ASP A 241 98.99 -4.10 30.21
N ARG A 242 98.62 -5.32 30.59
CA ARG A 242 99.51 -6.24 31.31
C ARG A 242 100.74 -6.59 30.46
N HIS A 243 100.55 -6.99 29.21
CA HIS A 243 101.67 -7.27 28.29
C HIS A 243 102.60 -6.08 28.10
N ARG A 244 102.04 -4.88 27.91
CA ARG A 244 102.81 -3.64 27.79
C ARG A 244 103.67 -3.40 29.03
N ARG A 245 103.16 -3.63 30.24
CA ARG A 245 103.97 -3.52 31.48
C ARG A 245 105.08 -4.57 31.53
N THR A 246 104.81 -5.82 31.15
CA THR A 246 105.82 -6.88 31.08
C THR A 246 106.93 -6.52 30.09
N LEU A 247 106.59 -6.01 28.90
CA LEU A 247 107.57 -5.59 27.91
C LEU A 247 108.49 -4.48 28.44
N VAL A 248 107.92 -3.48 29.12
CA VAL A 248 108.73 -2.40 29.74
C VAL A 248 109.72 -2.96 30.77
N ILE A 249 109.32 -3.96 31.57
CA ILE A 249 110.22 -4.62 32.53
C ILE A 249 111.35 -5.36 31.80
N VAL A 250 111.02 -6.15 30.77
CA VAL A 250 112.02 -6.88 29.98
C VAL A 250 113.00 -5.93 29.28
N GLU A 251 112.52 -4.80 28.77
CA GLU A 251 113.37 -3.76 28.19
C GLU A 251 114.32 -3.17 29.23
N GLN A 252 113.82 -2.83 30.42
CA GLN A 252 114.68 -2.34 31.53
C GLN A 252 115.74 -3.36 31.95
N GLU A 253 115.38 -4.64 32.05
CA GLU A 253 116.34 -5.71 32.37
C GLU A 253 117.41 -5.86 31.28
N ARG A 254 117.02 -5.78 30.00
CA ARG A 254 117.95 -5.83 28.87
C ARG A 254 118.91 -4.65 28.91
N ASP A 255 118.40 -3.44 29.10
CA ASP A 255 119.21 -2.22 29.09
C ASP A 255 120.18 -2.21 30.28
N GLY A 256 119.73 -2.60 31.48
CA GLY A 256 120.60 -2.77 32.65
C GLY A 256 121.66 -3.87 32.48
N ALA A 257 121.36 -4.94 31.73
CA ALA A 257 122.35 -5.99 31.42
C ALA A 257 123.39 -5.54 30.37
N VAL A 258 123.02 -4.63 29.47
CA VAL A 258 123.96 -4.00 28.51
C VAL A 258 124.91 -3.06 29.25
N ASP A 259 124.40 -2.23 30.16
CA ASP A 259 125.21 -1.32 30.98
C ASP A 259 126.24 -2.05 31.87
N MET A 260 126.02 -3.33 32.19
CA MET A 260 126.92 -4.17 32.99
C MET A 260 128.02 -4.89 32.16
N ARG A 261 128.00 -4.75 30.82
CA ARG A 261 128.98 -5.37 29.91
C ARG A 261 130.01 -4.40 29.35
N ASP A 262 129.80 -3.10 29.51
CA ASP A 262 130.72 -2.02 29.13
C ASP A 262 131.61 -1.59 30.33
#